data_AF-A0A316SZ73-F1
#
_entry.id   AF-A0A316SZ73-F1
#
_cell.length_a   1.000
_cell.length_b   1.000
_cell.length_c   1.000
_cell.angle_alpha   90.00
_cell.angle_beta   90.00
_cell.angle_gamma   90.00
#
_symmetry.space_group_name_H-M   'P 1'
#
loop_
_entity.id
_entity.type
_entity.pdbx_description
1 polymer ?
#
loop_
_entity_poly.entity_id
_entity_poly.type
_entity_poly.pdbx_seq_one_letter_code
_entity_poly.pdbx_strand_id
1 'polypeptide(L)'
;MHSKKIVRLAAVNWAVFVKGFLFQIFTVGIIVAVFSLIVSDFFVAVSGAVAEAGILDAFSGMINGIFDLFNGKISGAALGEAIEKFFGTIKDFFELVPDFASNLALSVVLFVVATTLLYFLSGMTDLPTLYCLNKFMSTNNSGFYTWSYFRQFVNSLWYNFLRMVAGVVIDTVIIAAVIGSALLFFVNIGIAGAVISILFALVLCAIRVNIFAFWLPCRLVTGEKITKSFKDGLKTSLDGFWWLFLNNLIIIAVCAAVCFALVFILHNIILALCLCFVVFCVATYFLNCSALVHYYENIGKPYFTKKVNIGLSDEG
;
A
#
# COMPACT_ATOMS: atom_id res chain seq x y z
N MET A 1 -4.67 25.43 0.23
CA MET A 1 -4.42 25.73 1.66
C MET A 1 -4.22 24.46 2.51
N HIS A 2 -4.96 23.36 2.26
CA HIS A 2 -4.86 22.10 3.02
C HIS A 2 -3.53 21.35 2.88
N SER A 3 -2.89 21.34 1.71
CA SER A 3 -1.64 20.60 1.48
C SER A 3 -0.49 21.07 2.41
N LYS A 4 -0.38 22.38 2.68
CA LYS A 4 0.58 22.93 3.65
C LYS A 4 0.30 22.47 5.08
N LYS A 5 -0.98 22.31 5.45
CA LYS A 5 -1.41 21.80 6.76
C LYS A 5 -1.08 20.31 6.92
N ILE A 6 -1.29 19.52 5.85
CA ILE A 6 -0.97 18.09 5.80
C ILE A 6 0.55 17.87 5.99
N VAL A 7 1.38 18.57 5.21
CA VAL A 7 2.85 18.45 5.30
C VAL A 7 3.34 18.86 6.70
N ARG A 8 2.79 19.94 7.28
CA ARG A 8 3.13 20.36 8.64
C ARG A 8 2.75 19.32 9.69
N LEU A 9 1.54 18.77 9.61
CA LEU A 9 1.09 17.72 10.53
C LEU A 9 2.00 16.49 10.45
N ALA A 10 2.32 16.06 9.23
CA ALA A 10 3.19 14.92 8.95
C ALA A 10 4.60 15.13 9.52
N ALA A 11 5.20 16.30 9.28
CA ALA A 11 6.54 16.65 9.75
C ALA A 11 6.63 16.72 11.28
N VAL A 12 5.66 17.36 11.93
CA VAL A 12 5.65 17.53 13.39
C VAL A 12 5.45 16.19 14.12
N ASN A 13 4.73 15.25 13.50
CA ASN A 13 4.44 13.94 14.08
C ASN A 13 5.25 12.80 13.46
N TRP A 14 6.37 13.10 12.78
CA TRP A 14 7.21 12.09 12.13
C TRP A 14 7.64 10.95 13.06
N ALA A 15 7.90 11.25 14.34
CA ALA A 15 8.23 10.23 15.34
C ALA A 15 7.11 9.19 15.56
N VAL A 16 5.84 9.56 15.34
CA VAL A 16 4.69 8.63 15.40
C VAL A 16 4.77 7.67 14.21
N PHE A 17 5.05 8.18 13.01
CA PHE A 17 5.28 7.37 11.82
C PHE A 17 6.44 6.38 12.02
N VAL A 18 7.61 6.84 12.47
CA VAL A 18 8.78 5.97 12.67
C VAL A 18 8.47 4.84 13.65
N LYS A 19 7.75 5.12 14.74
CA LYS A 19 7.31 4.09 15.69
C LYS A 19 6.37 3.09 15.03
N GLY A 20 5.36 3.56 14.29
CA GLY A 20 4.46 2.68 13.56
C GLY A 20 5.19 1.80 12.52
N PHE A 21 6.11 2.40 11.78
CA PHE A 21 6.94 1.72 10.78
C PHE A 21 7.82 0.63 11.42
N LEU A 22 8.46 0.90 12.56
CA LEU A 22 9.24 -0.11 13.30
C LEU A 22 8.35 -1.27 13.78
N PHE A 23 7.14 -0.98 14.25
CA PHE A 23 6.16 -2.02 14.60
C PHE A 23 5.72 -2.84 13.37
N GLN A 24 5.56 -2.21 12.21
CA GLN A 24 5.27 -2.93 10.96
C GLN A 24 6.42 -3.85 10.56
N ILE A 25 7.67 -3.38 10.59
CA ILE A 25 8.85 -4.22 10.32
C ILE A 25 8.90 -5.41 11.28
N PHE A 26 8.72 -5.16 12.57
CA PHE A 26 8.72 -6.23 13.58
C PHE A 26 7.63 -7.26 13.30
N THR A 27 6.44 -6.80 12.94
CA THR A 27 5.29 -7.66 12.62
C THR A 27 5.52 -8.48 11.35
N VAL A 28 6.02 -7.86 10.28
CA VAL A 28 6.40 -8.55 9.04
C VAL A 28 7.51 -9.56 9.32
N GLY A 29 8.51 -9.20 10.12
CA GLY A 29 9.60 -10.08 10.52
C GLY A 29 9.13 -11.33 11.25
N ILE A 30 8.17 -11.20 12.17
CA ILE A 30 7.57 -12.36 12.87
C ILE A 30 6.81 -13.25 11.89
N ILE A 31 6.00 -12.69 10.99
CA ILE A 31 5.23 -13.48 10.01
C ILE A 31 6.19 -14.24 9.10
N VAL A 32 7.20 -13.56 8.56
CA VAL A 32 8.20 -14.19 7.70
C VAL A 32 8.94 -15.28 8.45
N ALA A 33 9.36 -15.04 9.69
CA ALA A 33 10.03 -16.06 10.51
C ALA A 33 9.14 -17.29 10.76
N VAL A 34 7.86 -17.10 11.11
CA VAL A 34 6.90 -18.19 11.33
C VAL A 34 6.63 -18.96 10.04
N PHE A 35 6.46 -18.27 8.90
CA PHE A 35 6.28 -18.92 7.60
C PHE A 35 7.53 -19.67 7.15
N SER A 36 8.71 -19.11 7.33
CA SER A 36 9.98 -19.79 7.01
C SER A 36 10.16 -21.05 7.84
N LEU A 37 9.67 -21.10 9.08
CA LEU A 37 9.70 -22.30 9.92
C LEU A 37 8.71 -23.39 9.47
N ILE A 38 7.57 -23.01 8.86
CA ILE A 38 6.52 -23.94 8.45
C ILE A 38 6.73 -24.45 7.00
N VAL A 39 7.32 -23.63 6.13
CA VAL A 39 7.43 -23.87 4.68
C VAL A 39 8.88 -24.07 4.22
N SER A 40 9.84 -24.15 5.17
CA SER A 40 11.28 -24.36 4.95
C SER A 40 11.59 -25.35 3.83
N ASP A 41 11.01 -26.55 3.91
CA ASP A 41 11.37 -27.66 3.01
C ASP A 41 10.84 -27.44 1.59
N PHE A 42 9.68 -26.80 1.47
CA PHE A 42 9.14 -26.39 0.17
C PHE A 42 9.92 -25.20 -0.41
N PHE A 43 10.36 -24.24 0.42
CA PHE A 43 11.14 -23.10 -0.05
C PHE A 43 12.54 -23.53 -0.55
N VAL A 44 13.17 -24.51 0.11
CA VAL A 44 14.43 -25.12 -0.36
C VAL A 44 14.21 -25.88 -1.68
N ALA A 45 13.13 -26.66 -1.79
CA ALA A 45 12.79 -27.36 -3.03
C ALA A 45 12.49 -26.39 -4.20
N VAL A 46 11.73 -25.33 -3.94
CA VAL A 46 11.39 -24.31 -4.95
C VAL A 46 12.59 -23.42 -5.29
N SER A 47 13.39 -23.00 -4.33
CA SER A 47 14.60 -22.18 -4.62
C SER A 47 15.65 -22.98 -5.39
N GLY A 48 15.81 -24.28 -5.10
CA GLY A 48 16.60 -25.20 -5.90
C GLY A 48 16.07 -25.30 -7.34
N ALA A 49 14.78 -25.56 -7.50
CA ALA A 49 14.14 -25.66 -8.82
C ALA A 49 14.12 -24.34 -9.60
N VAL A 50 14.03 -23.18 -8.93
CA VAL A 50 14.10 -21.84 -9.56
C VAL A 50 15.51 -21.53 -10.05
N ALA A 51 16.53 -21.93 -9.30
CA ALA A 51 17.92 -21.81 -9.72
C ALA A 51 18.25 -22.76 -10.89
N GLU A 52 17.72 -23.98 -10.85
CA GLU A 52 17.95 -25.01 -11.86
C GLU A 52 17.16 -24.75 -13.16
N ALA A 53 15.96 -24.15 -13.07
CA ALA A 53 15.16 -23.75 -14.22
C ALA A 53 15.59 -22.42 -14.85
N GLY A 54 16.54 -21.67 -14.26
CA GLY A 54 17.01 -20.40 -14.83
C GLY A 54 15.95 -19.29 -14.92
N ILE A 55 14.91 -19.35 -14.08
CA ILE A 55 13.78 -18.39 -14.12
C ILE A 55 14.26 -16.96 -13.85
N LEU A 56 15.23 -16.79 -12.95
CA LEU A 56 15.81 -15.48 -12.63
C LEU A 56 16.56 -14.88 -13.80
N ASP A 57 17.24 -15.71 -14.60
CA ASP A 57 17.95 -15.26 -15.80
C ASP A 57 16.97 -14.94 -16.94
N ALA A 58 15.90 -15.73 -17.08
CA ALA A 58 14.82 -15.46 -18.03
C ALA A 58 14.03 -14.17 -17.67
N PHE A 59 13.74 -13.95 -16.38
CA PHE A 59 13.09 -12.73 -15.90
C PHE A 59 13.98 -11.51 -16.08
N SER A 60 15.27 -11.63 -15.77
CA SER A 60 16.25 -10.57 -16.01
C SER A 60 16.38 -10.27 -17.50
N GLY A 61 16.34 -11.29 -18.36
CA GLY A 61 16.29 -11.13 -19.82
C GLY A 61 15.04 -10.41 -20.31
N MET A 62 13.87 -10.71 -19.75
CA MET A 62 12.61 -9.99 -20.05
C MET A 62 12.68 -8.53 -19.62
N ILE A 63 13.16 -8.26 -18.39
CA ILE A 63 13.35 -6.89 -17.89
C ILE A 63 14.33 -6.12 -18.78
N ASN A 64 15.45 -6.73 -19.17
CA ASN A 64 16.42 -6.12 -20.08
C ASN A 64 15.83 -5.89 -21.49
N GLY A 65 15.01 -6.81 -21.99
CA GLY A 65 14.28 -6.61 -23.25
C GLY A 65 13.28 -5.45 -23.19
N ILE A 66 12.57 -5.29 -22.06
CA ILE A 66 11.72 -4.12 -21.83
C ILE A 66 12.58 -2.85 -21.84
N PHE A 67 13.73 -2.86 -21.16
CA PHE A 67 14.65 -1.73 -21.15
C PHE A 67 15.23 -1.39 -22.53
N ASP A 68 15.57 -2.39 -23.34
CA ASP A 68 16.08 -2.18 -24.70
C ASP A 68 14.99 -1.69 -25.66
N LEU A 69 13.73 -2.09 -25.45
CA LEU A 69 12.59 -1.56 -26.20
C LEU A 69 12.35 -0.07 -25.88
N PHE A 70 12.40 0.30 -24.59
CA PHE A 70 12.29 1.70 -24.18
C PHE A 70 13.45 2.58 -24.69
N ASN A 71 14.64 1.98 -24.86
CA ASN A 71 15.80 2.64 -25.45
C ASN A 71 15.82 2.59 -26.99
N GLY A 72 14.79 2.04 -27.64
CA GLY A 72 14.68 1.92 -29.10
C GLY A 72 15.68 0.96 -29.75
N LYS A 73 16.33 0.10 -28.97
CA LYS A 73 17.38 -0.82 -29.43
C LYS A 73 16.84 -2.13 -30.00
N ILE A 74 15.62 -2.52 -29.62
CA ILE A 74 14.95 -3.72 -30.12
C ILE A 74 13.53 -3.42 -30.59
N SER A 75 12.96 -4.29 -31.43
CA SER A 75 11.57 -4.21 -31.88
C SER A 75 10.62 -4.90 -30.90
N GLY A 76 9.32 -4.57 -30.94
CA GLY A 76 8.31 -5.22 -30.11
C GLY A 76 8.19 -6.74 -30.31
N ALA A 77 8.62 -7.26 -31.46
CA ALA A 77 8.66 -8.70 -31.74
C ALA A 77 9.76 -9.41 -30.92
N ALA A 78 10.92 -8.78 -30.75
CA ALA A 78 12.01 -9.32 -29.92
C ALA A 78 11.65 -9.31 -28.42
N LEU A 79 10.83 -8.33 -27.98
CA LEU A 79 10.23 -8.38 -26.65
C LEU A 79 9.23 -9.54 -26.52
N GLY A 80 8.45 -9.81 -27.58
CA GLY A 80 7.53 -10.95 -27.65
C GLY A 80 8.25 -12.29 -27.45
N GLU A 81 9.38 -12.52 -28.14
CA GLU A 81 10.19 -13.73 -27.95
C GLU A 81 10.78 -13.85 -26.54
N ALA A 82 11.23 -12.73 -25.94
CA ALA A 82 11.75 -12.74 -24.57
C ALA A 82 10.65 -13.09 -23.54
N ILE A 83 9.42 -12.61 -23.78
CA ILE A 83 8.24 -12.93 -22.96
C ILE A 83 7.83 -14.39 -23.15
N GLU A 84 7.77 -14.89 -24.40
CA GLU A 84 7.45 -16.30 -24.68
C GLU A 84 8.48 -17.25 -24.07
N LYS A 85 9.77 -16.89 -24.13
CA LYS A 85 10.84 -17.65 -23.49
C LYS A 85 10.67 -17.66 -21.97
N PHE A 86 10.31 -16.54 -21.36
CA PHE A 86 10.01 -16.47 -19.92
C PHE A 86 8.82 -17.35 -19.54
N PHE A 87 7.73 -17.33 -20.30
CA PHE A 87 6.58 -18.21 -20.07
C PHE A 87 6.89 -19.69 -20.32
N GLY A 88 7.73 -20.00 -21.31
CA GLY A 88 8.24 -21.34 -21.57
C GLY A 88 9.05 -21.88 -20.40
N THR A 89 9.96 -21.09 -19.85
CA THR A 89 10.76 -21.46 -18.68
C THR A 89 9.91 -21.63 -17.41
N ILE A 90 8.86 -20.83 -17.24
CA ILE A 90 7.86 -21.03 -16.18
C ILE A 90 7.12 -22.36 -16.36
N LYS A 91 6.78 -22.72 -17.60
CA LYS A 91 6.10 -23.98 -17.92
C LYS A 91 7.00 -25.19 -17.66
N ASP A 92 8.26 -25.13 -18.06
CA ASP A 92 9.23 -26.23 -17.85
C ASP A 92 9.54 -26.41 -16.35
N PHE A 93 9.55 -25.31 -15.58
CA PHE A 93 9.61 -25.37 -14.12
C PHE A 93 8.41 -26.11 -13.50
N PHE A 94 7.21 -25.98 -14.08
CA PHE A 94 6.03 -26.70 -13.62
C PHE A 94 6.10 -28.21 -13.86
N GLU A 95 6.94 -28.67 -14.79
CA GLU A 95 7.12 -30.10 -15.11
C GLU A 95 8.25 -30.76 -14.29
N LEU A 96 9.18 -29.97 -13.75
CA LEU A 96 10.35 -30.44 -12.98
C LEU A 96 10.06 -30.85 -11.54
N VAL A 97 8.94 -30.41 -10.97
CA VAL A 97 8.61 -30.66 -9.55
C VAL A 97 7.58 -31.81 -9.42
N PRO A 98 7.93 -32.96 -8.81
CA PRO A 98 6.95 -34.02 -8.54
C PRO A 98 5.89 -33.56 -7.52
N ASP A 99 4.64 -33.98 -7.70
CA ASP A 99 3.46 -33.55 -6.91
C ASP A 99 3.19 -32.03 -6.88
N PHE A 100 3.67 -31.32 -7.92
CA PHE A 100 3.56 -29.87 -8.03
C PHE A 100 2.14 -29.35 -7.93
N ALA A 101 1.13 -29.99 -8.52
CA ALA A 101 -0.24 -29.47 -8.47
C ALA A 101 -0.80 -29.40 -7.04
N SER A 102 -0.50 -30.39 -6.20
CA SER A 102 -0.90 -30.42 -4.79
C SER A 102 -0.11 -29.40 -3.97
N ASN A 103 1.21 -29.38 -4.15
CA ASN A 103 2.11 -28.45 -3.45
C ASN A 103 1.93 -26.99 -3.90
N LEU A 104 1.61 -26.74 -5.17
CA LEU A 104 1.28 -25.45 -5.75
C LEU A 104 -0.08 -24.97 -5.24
N ALA A 105 -1.10 -25.83 -5.19
CA ALA A 105 -2.39 -25.46 -4.62
C ALA A 105 -2.23 -25.07 -3.14
N LEU A 106 -1.49 -25.87 -2.36
CA LEU A 106 -1.14 -25.56 -0.97
C LEU A 106 -0.32 -24.28 -0.85
N SER A 107 0.62 -24.04 -1.76
CA SER A 107 1.49 -22.85 -1.75
C SER A 107 0.79 -21.59 -2.21
N VAL A 108 -0.13 -21.69 -3.18
CA VAL A 108 -1.00 -20.58 -3.59
C VAL A 108 -1.97 -20.25 -2.47
N VAL A 109 -2.55 -21.25 -1.82
CA VAL A 109 -3.41 -21.04 -0.63
C VAL A 109 -2.61 -20.41 0.51
N LEU A 110 -1.43 -20.95 0.83
CA LEU A 110 -0.54 -20.39 1.86
C LEU A 110 -0.05 -18.99 1.50
N PHE A 111 0.21 -18.70 0.21
CA PHE A 111 0.61 -17.39 -0.26
C PHE A 111 -0.52 -16.38 -0.16
N VAL A 112 -1.75 -16.76 -0.55
CA VAL A 112 -2.95 -15.92 -0.39
C VAL A 112 -3.20 -15.67 1.10
N VAL A 113 -3.11 -16.70 1.94
CA VAL A 113 -3.26 -16.57 3.39
C VAL A 113 -2.15 -15.69 3.97
N ALA A 114 -0.88 -15.88 3.60
CA ALA A 114 0.26 -15.09 4.06
C ALA A 114 0.12 -13.62 3.67
N THR A 115 -0.24 -13.35 2.42
CA THR A 115 -0.42 -11.99 1.89
C THR A 115 -1.58 -11.29 2.58
N THR A 116 -2.68 -12.01 2.81
CA THR A 116 -3.85 -11.52 3.54
C THR A 116 -3.52 -11.24 5.01
N LEU A 117 -2.77 -12.14 5.65
CA LEU A 117 -2.33 -12.00 7.04
C LEU A 117 -1.34 -10.85 7.20
N LEU A 118 -0.42 -10.67 6.25
CA LEU A 118 0.52 -9.55 6.18
C LEU A 118 -0.23 -8.23 6.00
N TYR A 119 -1.23 -8.18 5.11
CA TYR A 119 -2.07 -6.99 4.92
C TYR A 119 -2.84 -6.64 6.21
N PHE A 120 -3.45 -7.64 6.84
CA PHE A 120 -4.20 -7.48 8.09
C PHE A 120 -3.33 -6.99 9.24
N LEU A 121 -2.16 -7.62 9.43
CA LEU A 121 -1.24 -7.33 10.53
C LEU A 121 -0.49 -6.01 10.31
N SER A 122 -0.12 -5.69 9.07
CA SER A 122 0.44 -4.37 8.72
C SER A 122 -0.58 -3.25 8.96
N GLY A 123 -1.87 -3.51 8.72
CA GLY A 123 -2.95 -2.58 9.04
C GLY A 123 -3.13 -2.31 10.53
N MET A 124 -2.56 -3.11 11.43
CA MET A 124 -2.73 -2.93 12.89
C MET A 124 -2.07 -1.68 13.44
N THR A 125 -1.12 -1.09 12.71
CA THR A 125 -0.44 0.15 13.10
C THR A 125 -1.16 1.40 12.59
N ASP A 126 -2.09 1.27 11.64
CA ASP A 126 -2.80 2.42 11.06
C ASP A 126 -3.67 3.13 12.12
N LEU A 127 -4.48 2.37 12.85
CA LEU A 127 -5.41 2.92 13.81
C LEU A 127 -4.71 3.55 15.04
N PRO A 128 -3.66 2.94 15.63
CA PRO A 128 -2.83 3.58 16.65
C PRO A 128 -2.14 4.86 16.15
N THR A 129 -1.63 4.87 14.91
CA THR A 129 -1.01 6.05 14.29
C THR A 129 -2.03 7.19 14.14
N LEU A 130 -3.20 6.90 13.58
CA LEU A 130 -4.30 7.87 13.45
C LEU A 130 -4.82 8.35 14.80
N TYR A 131 -4.87 7.48 15.81
CA TYR A 131 -5.25 7.86 17.18
C TYR A 131 -4.27 8.88 17.77
N CYS A 132 -2.96 8.64 17.64
CA CYS A 132 -1.93 9.59 18.08
C CYS A 132 -1.98 10.92 17.32
N LEU A 133 -2.20 10.88 16.00
CA LEU A 133 -2.37 12.09 15.18
C LEU A 133 -3.62 12.88 15.59
N ASN A 134 -4.75 12.20 15.78
CA ASN A 134 -6.00 12.82 16.24
C ASN A 134 -5.86 13.45 17.64
N LYS A 135 -5.14 12.76 18.55
CA LYS A 135 -4.82 13.30 19.88
C LYS A 135 -3.95 14.55 19.77
N PHE A 136 -2.93 14.54 18.90
CA PHE A 136 -2.14 15.74 18.64
C PHE A 136 -2.99 16.89 18.09
N MET A 137 -3.85 16.61 17.11
CA MET A 137 -4.71 17.63 16.50
C MET A 137 -5.71 18.24 17.49
N SER A 138 -6.16 17.49 18.50
CA SER A 138 -7.11 17.96 19.50
C SER A 138 -6.45 18.57 20.74
N THR A 139 -5.31 18.05 21.20
CA THR A 139 -4.70 18.44 22.49
C THR A 139 -3.25 18.91 22.37
N ASN A 140 -2.72 19.13 21.16
CA ASN A 140 -1.33 19.55 20.91
C ASN A 140 -0.26 18.56 21.45
N ASN A 141 -0.66 17.33 21.80
CA ASN A 141 0.20 16.27 22.32
C ASN A 141 -0.21 14.91 21.74
N SER A 142 0.72 14.21 21.08
CA SER A 142 0.48 12.91 20.44
C SER A 142 0.39 11.73 21.42
N GLY A 143 0.81 11.91 22.68
CA GLY A 143 0.82 10.85 23.70
C GLY A 143 1.82 9.72 23.42
N PHE A 144 1.77 8.68 24.25
CA PHE A 144 2.66 7.51 24.13
C PHE A 144 2.12 6.49 23.11
N TYR A 145 2.88 6.24 22.04
CA TYR A 145 2.48 5.36 20.94
C TYR A 145 2.17 3.92 21.40
N THR A 146 3.04 3.32 22.20
CA THR A 146 2.87 1.94 22.70
C THR A 146 1.58 1.78 23.51
N TRP A 147 1.25 2.78 24.33
CA TRP A 147 -0.02 2.78 25.08
C TRP A 147 -1.23 2.91 24.15
N SER A 148 -1.15 3.78 23.13
CA SER A 148 -2.19 3.90 22.11
C SER A 148 -2.40 2.59 21.33
N TYR A 149 -1.31 1.85 21.04
CA TYR A 149 -1.36 0.55 20.38
C TYR A 149 -2.15 -0.47 21.20
N PHE A 150 -1.80 -0.65 22.49
CA PHE A 150 -2.52 -1.59 23.36
C PHE A 150 -3.97 -1.18 23.60
N ARG A 151 -4.22 0.10 23.86
CA ARG A 151 -5.57 0.61 24.13
C ARG A 151 -6.52 0.40 22.95
N GLN A 152 -5.99 0.46 21.72
CA GLN A 152 -6.80 0.33 20.52
C GLN A 152 -6.74 -1.05 19.88
N PHE A 153 -5.99 -2.01 20.45
CA PHE A 153 -5.70 -3.30 19.84
C PHE A 153 -6.94 -4.04 19.31
N VAL A 154 -7.94 -4.27 20.15
CA VAL A 154 -9.18 -4.97 19.77
C VAL A 154 -9.93 -4.22 18.65
N ASN A 155 -9.94 -2.90 18.73
CA ASN A 155 -10.59 -2.07 17.72
C ASN A 155 -9.82 -2.06 16.40
N SER A 156 -8.49 -2.10 16.45
CA SER A 156 -7.63 -2.27 15.28
C SER A 156 -7.90 -3.62 14.62
N LEU A 157 -8.05 -4.70 15.39
CA LEU A 157 -8.41 -6.02 14.85
C LEU A 157 -9.75 -5.97 14.11
N TRP A 158 -10.80 -5.45 14.75
CA TRP A 158 -12.12 -5.41 14.16
C TRP A 158 -12.19 -4.50 12.92
N TYR A 159 -11.54 -3.32 13.00
CA TYR A 159 -11.45 -2.41 11.87
C TYR A 159 -10.69 -3.02 10.69
N ASN A 160 -9.52 -3.62 10.94
CA ASN A 160 -8.74 -4.24 9.87
C ASN A 160 -9.45 -5.43 9.25
N PHE A 161 -10.21 -6.20 10.04
CA PHE A 161 -11.01 -7.29 9.51
C PHE A 161 -12.07 -6.75 8.53
N LEU A 162 -12.85 -5.76 8.95
CA LEU A 162 -13.87 -5.15 8.10
C LEU A 162 -13.28 -4.44 6.88
N ARG A 163 -12.17 -3.74 7.05
CA ARG A 163 -11.44 -3.08 5.95
C ARG A 163 -10.88 -4.09 4.97
N MET A 164 -10.37 -5.22 5.44
CA MET A 164 -9.87 -6.30 4.59
C MET A 164 -10.99 -6.91 3.77
N VAL A 165 -12.13 -7.26 4.39
CA VAL A 165 -13.28 -7.82 3.68
C VAL A 165 -13.81 -6.85 2.62
N ALA A 166 -14.02 -5.58 2.98
CA ALA A 166 -14.47 -4.57 2.03
C ALA A 166 -13.41 -4.25 0.96
N GLY A 167 -12.13 -4.24 1.36
CA GLY A 167 -10.99 -3.97 0.50
C GLY A 167 -10.83 -5.02 -0.59
N VAL A 168 -10.85 -6.31 -0.25
CA VAL A 168 -10.70 -7.42 -1.21
C VAL A 168 -11.77 -7.38 -2.30
N VAL A 169 -13.02 -7.08 -1.92
CA VAL A 169 -14.12 -6.96 -2.89
C VAL A 169 -13.86 -5.82 -3.86
N ILE A 170 -13.50 -4.64 -3.36
CA ILE A 170 -13.23 -3.47 -4.21
C ILE A 170 -11.97 -3.69 -5.06
N ASP A 171 -10.92 -4.30 -4.49
CA ASP A 171 -9.67 -4.56 -5.20
C ASP A 171 -9.88 -5.55 -6.35
N THR A 172 -10.72 -6.58 -6.15
CA THR A 172 -11.09 -7.54 -7.20
C THR A 172 -11.83 -6.84 -8.34
N VAL A 173 -12.77 -5.94 -8.01
CA VAL A 173 -13.50 -5.14 -9.01
C VAL A 173 -12.54 -4.21 -9.77
N ILE A 174 -11.60 -3.56 -9.08
CA ILE A 174 -10.60 -2.68 -9.70
C ILE A 174 -9.70 -3.47 -10.63
N ILE A 175 -9.15 -4.61 -10.18
CA ILE A 175 -8.29 -5.46 -11.00
C ILE A 175 -9.05 -5.94 -12.24
N ALA A 176 -10.28 -6.42 -12.08
CA ALA A 176 -11.11 -6.84 -13.20
C ALA A 176 -11.40 -5.69 -14.17
N ALA A 177 -11.66 -4.48 -13.67
CA ALA A 177 -11.90 -3.30 -14.50
C ALA A 177 -10.62 -2.85 -15.25
N VAL A 178 -9.46 -2.88 -14.60
CA VAL A 178 -8.17 -2.49 -15.20
C VAL A 178 -7.75 -3.53 -16.25
N ILE A 179 -7.77 -4.82 -15.92
CA ILE A 179 -7.40 -5.88 -16.86
C ILE A 179 -8.42 -5.94 -18.01
N GLY A 180 -9.72 -5.89 -17.70
CA GLY A 180 -10.78 -5.90 -18.71
C GLY A 180 -10.67 -4.72 -19.67
N SER A 181 -10.41 -3.51 -19.16
CA SER A 181 -10.21 -2.33 -20.02
C SER A 181 -8.91 -2.40 -20.83
N ALA A 182 -7.82 -2.87 -20.22
CA ALA A 182 -6.55 -3.09 -20.91
C ALA A 182 -6.72 -4.04 -22.10
N LEU A 183 -7.34 -5.20 -21.87
CA LEU A 183 -7.51 -6.24 -22.88
C LEU A 183 -8.51 -5.86 -23.98
N LEU A 184 -9.64 -5.22 -23.63
CA LEU A 184 -10.72 -4.94 -24.58
C LEU A 184 -10.50 -3.66 -25.40
N PHE A 185 -9.87 -2.63 -24.82
CA PHE A 185 -9.78 -1.30 -25.46
C PHE A 185 -8.35 -0.86 -25.77
N PHE A 186 -7.35 -1.29 -25.00
CA PHE A 186 -6.02 -0.69 -25.05
C PHE A 186 -4.93 -1.57 -25.70
N VAL A 187 -5.17 -2.87 -25.89
CA VAL A 187 -4.25 -3.79 -26.58
C VAL A 187 -3.90 -3.31 -28.00
N ASN A 188 -4.86 -2.72 -28.71
CA ASN A 188 -4.67 -2.27 -30.10
C ASN A 188 -3.90 -0.94 -30.24
N ILE A 189 -3.58 -0.27 -29.13
CA ILE A 189 -2.97 1.07 -29.10
C ILE A 189 -1.46 1.00 -28.74
N GLY A 190 -0.94 -0.19 -28.45
CA GLY A 190 0.49 -0.39 -28.11
C GLY A 190 0.89 0.31 -26.80
N ILE A 191 2.05 0.97 -26.79
CA ILE A 191 2.62 1.60 -25.58
C ILE A 191 1.68 2.65 -24.96
N ALA A 192 0.98 3.42 -25.79
CA ALA A 192 0.02 4.41 -25.29
C ALA A 192 -1.17 3.75 -24.56
N GLY A 193 -1.57 2.54 -24.96
CA GLY A 193 -2.58 1.75 -24.25
C GLY A 193 -2.13 1.29 -22.85
N ALA A 194 -0.87 0.90 -22.70
CA ALA A 194 -0.29 0.55 -21.40
C ALA A 194 -0.26 1.76 -20.46
N VAL A 195 0.14 2.93 -20.96
CA VAL A 195 0.17 4.19 -20.18
C VAL A 195 -1.24 4.57 -19.71
N ILE A 196 -2.24 4.51 -20.59
CA ILE A 196 -3.64 4.81 -20.23
C ILE A 196 -4.17 3.84 -19.18
N SER A 197 -3.82 2.55 -19.29
CA SER A 197 -4.22 1.53 -18.30
C SER A 197 -3.62 1.80 -16.91
N ILE A 198 -2.36 2.23 -16.85
CA ILE A 198 -1.70 2.61 -15.59
C ILE A 198 -2.37 3.85 -14.98
N LEU A 199 -2.65 4.88 -15.79
CA LEU A 199 -3.35 6.08 -15.33
C LEU A 199 -4.75 5.75 -14.81
N PHE A 200 -5.48 4.87 -15.51
CA PHE A 200 -6.79 4.41 -15.10
C PHE A 200 -6.73 3.63 -13.77
N ALA A 201 -5.73 2.77 -13.59
CA ALA A 201 -5.51 2.06 -12.33
C ALA A 201 -5.22 3.03 -11.17
N LEU A 202 -4.40 4.07 -11.39
CA LEU A 202 -4.12 5.09 -10.36
C LEU A 202 -5.38 5.85 -9.95
N VAL A 203 -6.25 6.18 -10.90
CA VAL A 203 -7.54 6.84 -10.64
C VAL A 203 -8.45 5.94 -9.80
N LEU A 204 -8.59 4.66 -10.16
CA LEU A 204 -9.41 3.71 -9.41
C LEU A 204 -8.86 3.47 -7.99
N CYS A 205 -7.54 3.39 -7.84
CA CYS A 205 -6.88 3.32 -6.53
C CYS A 205 -7.15 4.57 -5.68
N ALA A 206 -7.13 5.76 -6.27
CA ALA A 206 -7.45 7.00 -5.55
C ALA A 206 -8.93 7.04 -5.12
N ILE A 207 -9.85 6.54 -5.95
CA ILE A 207 -11.27 6.40 -5.59
C ILE A 207 -11.42 5.43 -4.41
N ARG A 208 -10.77 4.27 -4.45
CA ARG A 208 -10.76 3.31 -3.34
C ARG A 208 -10.28 3.96 -2.04
N VAL A 209 -9.15 4.68 -2.08
CA VAL A 209 -8.59 5.34 -0.89
C VAL A 209 -9.56 6.39 -0.33
N ASN A 210 -10.23 7.15 -1.19
CA ASN A 210 -11.23 8.12 -0.75
C ASN A 210 -12.43 7.50 -0.04
N ILE A 211 -12.98 6.40 -0.57
CA ILE A 211 -14.14 5.71 0.01
C ILE A 211 -13.87 5.34 1.46
N PHE A 212 -12.63 4.94 1.78
CA PHE A 212 -12.23 4.55 3.13
C PHE A 212 -11.60 5.67 3.97
N ALA A 213 -11.30 6.84 3.38
CA ALA A 213 -10.48 7.87 4.00
C ALA A 213 -11.05 8.36 5.35
N PHE A 214 -12.36 8.61 5.43
CA PHE A 214 -12.98 9.20 6.63
C PHE A 214 -13.50 8.19 7.65
N TRP A 215 -13.37 6.89 7.36
CA TRP A 215 -13.86 5.84 8.26
C TRP A 215 -13.20 5.90 9.63
N LEU A 216 -11.86 5.95 9.67
CA LEU A 216 -11.10 6.06 10.92
C LEU A 216 -11.20 7.45 11.58
N PRO A 217 -11.00 8.57 10.86
CA PRO A 217 -11.21 9.91 11.40
C PRO A 217 -12.57 10.09 12.09
N CYS A 218 -13.65 9.66 11.43
CA CYS A 218 -15.00 9.77 11.98
C CYS A 218 -15.15 9.02 13.30
N ARG A 219 -14.67 7.77 13.36
CA ARG A 219 -14.68 6.97 14.58
C ARG A 219 -13.91 7.64 15.72
N LEU A 220 -12.72 8.16 15.43
CA LEU A 220 -11.83 8.74 16.44
C LEU A 220 -12.39 10.05 17.03
N VAL A 221 -13.14 10.82 16.23
CA VAL A 221 -13.71 12.10 16.66
C VAL A 221 -15.08 11.94 17.32
N THR A 222 -15.90 10.98 16.86
CA THR A 222 -17.27 10.76 17.36
C THR A 222 -17.36 9.71 18.47
N GLY A 223 -16.41 8.78 18.55
CA GLY A 223 -16.42 7.68 19.50
C GLY A 223 -17.44 6.57 19.19
N GLU A 224 -18.11 6.64 18.03
CA GLU A 224 -19.17 5.70 17.68
C GLU A 224 -18.66 4.31 17.24
N LYS A 225 -19.59 3.37 17.08
CA LYS A 225 -19.31 2.01 16.58
C LYS A 225 -18.75 2.06 15.15
N ILE A 226 -17.79 1.17 14.85
CA ILE A 226 -17.03 1.13 13.60
C ILE A 226 -17.92 1.14 12.34
N THR A 227 -19.05 0.42 12.34
CA THR A 227 -19.97 0.36 11.19
C THR A 227 -20.76 1.66 10.98
N LYS A 228 -21.17 2.33 12.06
CA LYS A 228 -21.86 3.61 11.97
C LYS A 228 -20.90 4.72 11.51
N SER A 229 -19.68 4.72 12.03
CA SER A 229 -18.62 5.64 11.61
C SER A 229 -18.24 5.48 10.13
N PHE A 230 -18.39 4.28 9.54
CA PHE A 230 -18.22 4.12 8.10
C PHE A 230 -19.28 4.89 7.31
N LYS A 231 -20.55 4.69 7.66
CA LYS A 231 -21.69 5.32 6.97
C LYS A 231 -21.62 6.84 7.07
N ASP A 232 -21.34 7.36 8.26
CA ASP A 232 -21.30 8.81 8.48
C ASP A 232 -20.00 9.41 7.91
N GLY A 233 -18.87 8.70 7.99
CA GLY A 233 -17.63 9.09 7.31
C GLY A 233 -17.78 9.15 5.78
N LEU A 234 -18.51 8.21 5.18
CA LEU A 234 -18.78 8.20 3.74
C LEU A 234 -19.61 9.42 3.32
N LYS A 235 -20.65 9.77 4.09
CA LYS A 235 -21.44 10.99 3.82
C LYS A 235 -20.57 12.24 3.85
N THR A 236 -19.76 12.40 4.90
CA THR A 236 -18.84 13.55 5.01
C THR A 236 -17.78 13.56 3.91
N SER A 237 -17.40 12.41 3.37
CA SER A 237 -16.44 12.31 2.26
C SER A 237 -17.03 12.83 0.95
N LEU A 238 -18.34 12.67 0.73
CA LEU A 238 -19.02 13.17 -0.47
C LEU A 238 -19.04 14.70 -0.52
N ASP A 239 -19.22 15.36 0.63
CA ASP A 239 -19.30 16.84 0.71
C ASP A 239 -17.99 17.55 0.29
N GLY A 240 -16.85 16.86 0.36
CA GLY A 240 -15.53 17.38 -0.02
C GLY A 240 -14.77 16.48 -1.00
N PHE A 241 -15.48 15.63 -1.75
CA PHE A 241 -14.90 14.51 -2.48
C PHE A 241 -13.77 14.92 -3.43
N TRP A 242 -13.98 15.94 -4.26
CA TRP A 242 -13.02 16.33 -5.30
C TRP A 242 -11.70 16.84 -4.73
N TRP A 243 -11.75 17.61 -3.64
CA TRP A 243 -10.54 18.12 -3.00
C TRP A 243 -9.73 17.02 -2.30
N LEU A 244 -10.41 16.07 -1.67
CA LEU A 244 -9.78 14.90 -1.07
C LEU A 244 -9.19 13.98 -2.16
N PHE A 245 -9.96 13.73 -3.22
CA PHE A 245 -9.56 12.94 -4.38
C PHE A 245 -8.29 13.45 -5.02
N LEU A 246 -8.24 14.73 -5.38
CA LEU A 246 -7.09 15.30 -6.06
C LEU A 246 -5.83 15.22 -5.20
N ASN A 247 -5.92 15.49 -3.89
CA ASN A 247 -4.77 15.38 -3.00
C ASN A 247 -4.28 13.92 -2.86
N ASN A 248 -5.21 12.97 -2.70
CA ASN A 248 -4.86 11.56 -2.58
C ASN A 248 -4.29 11.00 -3.90
N LEU A 249 -4.84 11.41 -5.05
CA LEU A 249 -4.32 11.07 -6.38
C LEU A 249 -2.89 11.58 -6.57
N ILE A 250 -2.59 12.82 -6.16
CA ILE A 250 -1.22 13.36 -6.23
C ILE A 250 -0.26 12.52 -5.36
N ILE A 251 -0.65 12.18 -4.13
CA ILE A 251 0.19 11.36 -3.23
C ILE A 251 0.46 9.98 -3.85
N ILE A 252 -0.56 9.33 -4.40
CA ILE A 252 -0.45 8.01 -5.02
C ILE A 252 0.40 8.08 -6.31
N ALA A 253 0.19 9.11 -7.15
CA ALA A 253 0.96 9.31 -8.37
C ALA A 253 2.46 9.55 -8.08
N VAL A 254 2.77 10.38 -7.07
CA VAL A 254 4.15 10.60 -6.63
C VAL A 254 4.75 9.30 -6.07
N CYS A 255 4.00 8.54 -5.27
CA CYS A 255 4.43 7.24 -4.78
C CYS A 255 4.77 6.28 -5.93
N ALA A 256 3.89 6.18 -6.92
CA ALA A 256 4.11 5.32 -8.09
C ALA A 256 5.33 5.75 -8.90
N ALA A 257 5.50 7.06 -9.14
CA ALA A 257 6.65 7.61 -9.87
C ALA A 257 7.98 7.34 -9.14
N VAL A 258 8.02 7.51 -7.81
CA VAL A 258 9.22 7.23 -7.02
C VAL A 258 9.53 5.73 -7.02
N CYS A 259 8.52 4.86 -6.85
CA CYS A 259 8.73 3.41 -6.94
C CYS A 259 9.25 3.01 -8.33
N PHE A 260 8.70 3.57 -9.40
CA PHE A 260 9.18 3.32 -10.76
C PHE A 260 10.64 3.78 -10.94
N ALA A 261 10.98 4.97 -10.46
CA ALA A 261 12.35 5.48 -10.51
C ALA A 261 13.33 4.62 -9.69
N LEU A 262 12.93 4.13 -8.52
CA LEU A 262 13.76 3.25 -7.69
C LEU A 262 14.05 1.92 -8.40
N VAL A 263 13.04 1.32 -9.03
CA VAL A 263 13.20 0.09 -9.83
C VAL A 263 14.08 0.35 -11.06
N PHE A 264 14.02 1.53 -11.65
CA PHE A 264 14.83 1.90 -12.83
C PHE A 264 16.30 2.18 -12.49
N ILE A 265 16.56 2.85 -11.36
CA ILE A 265 17.91 3.30 -10.99
C ILE A 265 18.70 2.18 -10.30
N LEU A 266 18.02 1.35 -9.52
CA LEU A 266 18.68 0.31 -8.71
C LEU A 266 18.80 -0.98 -9.50
N HIS A 267 20.04 -1.39 -9.76
CA HIS A 267 20.36 -2.66 -10.42
C HIS A 267 20.13 -3.88 -9.50
N ASN A 268 19.95 -3.66 -8.20
CA ASN A 268 19.63 -4.71 -7.23
C ASN A 268 18.12 -4.71 -6.92
N ILE A 269 17.42 -5.73 -7.42
CA ILE A 269 15.97 -5.90 -7.27
C ILE A 269 15.54 -5.97 -5.80
N ILE A 270 16.30 -6.66 -4.95
CA ILE A 270 15.95 -6.83 -3.53
C ILE A 270 16.00 -5.47 -2.82
N LEU A 271 17.05 -4.68 -3.07
CA LEU A 271 17.18 -3.34 -2.51
C LEU A 271 16.07 -2.42 -3.02
N ALA A 272 15.74 -2.50 -4.31
CA ALA A 272 14.66 -1.73 -4.92
C ALA A 272 13.30 -2.03 -4.26
N LEU A 273 12.98 -3.31 -4.04
CA LEU A 273 11.73 -3.74 -3.39
C LEU A 273 11.66 -3.25 -1.93
N CYS A 274 12.75 -3.34 -1.17
CA CYS A 274 12.81 -2.83 0.20
C CYS A 274 12.57 -1.31 0.25
N LEU A 275 13.16 -0.54 -0.66
CA LEU A 275 12.96 0.91 -0.72
C LEU A 275 11.55 1.27 -1.20
N CYS A 276 10.98 0.54 -2.16
CA CYS A 276 9.58 0.68 -2.54
C CYS A 276 8.64 0.48 -1.34
N PHE A 277 8.89 -0.54 -0.50
CA PHE A 277 8.10 -0.75 0.72
C PHE A 277 8.17 0.47 1.67
N VAL A 278 9.35 1.05 1.87
CA VAL A 278 9.51 2.28 2.66
C VAL A 278 8.69 3.43 2.06
N VAL A 279 8.76 3.62 0.74
CA VAL A 279 7.99 4.66 0.03
C VAL A 279 6.49 4.46 0.21
N PHE A 280 5.99 3.22 0.13
CA PHE A 280 4.58 2.90 0.39
C PHE A 280 4.15 3.24 1.83
N CYS A 281 4.97 2.91 2.83
CA CYS A 281 4.69 3.26 4.23
C CYS A 281 4.61 4.79 4.41
N VAL A 282 5.53 5.54 3.82
CA VAL A 282 5.52 7.01 3.85
C VAL A 282 4.27 7.56 3.16
N ALA A 283 3.94 7.08 1.96
CA ALA A 283 2.75 7.51 1.23
C ALA A 283 1.46 7.25 2.05
N THR A 284 1.36 6.08 2.67
CA THR A 284 0.23 5.71 3.54
C THR A 284 0.11 6.66 4.73
N TYR A 285 1.22 7.06 5.34
CA TYR A 285 1.22 8.06 6.41
C TYR A 285 0.72 9.43 5.93
N PHE A 286 1.16 9.88 4.75
CA PHE A 286 0.66 11.12 4.15
C PHE A 286 -0.84 11.07 3.82
N LEU A 287 -1.34 9.92 3.32
CA LEU A 287 -2.77 9.70 3.08
C LEU A 287 -3.57 9.76 4.40
N ASN A 288 -3.06 9.20 5.48
CA ASN A 288 -3.69 9.28 6.81
C ASN A 288 -3.72 10.72 7.34
N CYS A 289 -2.65 11.50 7.16
CA CYS A 289 -2.65 12.92 7.49
C CYS A 289 -3.62 13.73 6.62
N SER A 290 -3.70 13.42 5.32
CA SER A 290 -4.66 14.02 4.38
C SER A 290 -6.09 13.80 4.85
N ALA A 291 -6.44 12.55 5.16
CA ALA A 291 -7.76 12.17 5.64
C ALA A 291 -8.18 12.90 6.92
N LEU A 292 -7.29 13.01 7.91
CA LEU A 292 -7.59 13.72 9.17
C LEU A 292 -7.79 15.22 8.95
N VAL A 293 -6.89 15.88 8.21
CA VAL A 293 -6.98 17.33 7.97
C VAL A 293 -8.28 17.67 7.24
N HIS A 294 -8.60 16.95 6.17
CA HIS A 294 -9.85 17.17 5.43
C HIS A 294 -11.08 16.83 6.25
N TYR A 295 -11.04 15.78 7.08
CA TYR A 295 -12.16 15.45 7.96
C TYR A 295 -12.45 16.58 8.96
N TYR A 296 -11.42 17.13 9.62
CA TYR A 296 -11.57 18.23 10.58
C TYR A 296 -12.09 19.52 9.94
N GLU A 297 -11.66 19.82 8.71
CA GLU A 297 -12.15 20.97 7.93
C GLU A 297 -13.62 20.79 7.55
N ASN A 298 -14.01 19.60 7.08
CA ASN A 298 -15.39 19.32 6.67
C ASN A 298 -16.37 19.41 7.85
N ILE A 299 -15.94 19.06 9.06
CA ILE A 299 -16.77 19.19 10.27
C ILE A 299 -16.62 20.55 10.98
N GLY A 300 -15.80 21.46 10.45
CA GLY A 300 -15.57 22.79 11.02
C GLY A 300 -14.96 22.81 12.42
N LYS A 301 -14.27 21.74 12.86
CA LYS A 301 -13.64 21.70 14.19
C LYS A 301 -12.26 22.35 14.16
N PRO A 302 -11.88 23.15 15.18
CA PRO A 302 -10.52 23.68 15.29
C PRO A 302 -9.53 22.55 15.61
N TYR A 303 -8.30 22.67 15.10
CA TYR A 303 -7.25 21.67 15.27
C TYR A 303 -5.83 22.23 15.16
N PHE A 304 -4.87 21.50 15.75
CA PHE A 304 -3.45 21.82 15.67
C PHE A 304 -2.76 21.09 14.52
N THR A 305 -1.97 21.82 13.73
CA THR A 305 -1.06 21.25 12.71
C THR A 305 0.40 21.57 13.01
N LYS A 306 0.65 22.33 14.07
CA LYS A 306 1.98 22.73 14.55
C LYS A 306 1.98 22.68 16.06
N LYS A 307 3.14 22.40 16.66
CA LYS A 307 3.29 22.53 18.11
C LYS A 307 3.11 23.99 18.49
N VAL A 308 2.22 24.24 19.44
CA VAL A 308 2.06 25.56 20.08
C VAL A 308 2.71 25.47 21.46
N ASN A 309 3.74 26.27 21.72
CA ASN A 309 4.28 26.42 23.06
C ASN A 309 3.44 27.48 23.76
N ILE A 310 2.75 27.10 24.84
CA ILE A 310 2.09 28.06 25.71
C ILE A 310 3.15 28.45 26.75
N GLY A 311 3.81 29.58 26.52
CA GLY A 311 4.59 30.23 27.57
C GLY A 311 3.62 30.86 28.58
N LEU A 312 3.94 30.76 29.87
CA LEU A 312 3.35 31.66 30.86
C LEU A 312 3.89 33.05 30.53
N SER A 313 3.01 34.00 30.24
CA SER A 313 3.38 35.40 30.14
C SER A 313 3.67 35.92 31.54
N ASP A 314 4.88 35.68 32.04
CA ASP A 314 5.46 36.51 33.08
C ASP A 314 6.09 37.70 32.35
N GLU A 315 5.40 38.85 32.36
CA GLU A 315 5.95 40.22 32.26
C GLU A 315 4.76 41.21 32.23
N GLY A 316 4.41 41.69 33.43
CA GLY A 316 3.70 42.94 33.64
C GLY A 316 4.67 44.05 34.03
#